data_AF-A0A971W2M7-F1
#
_entry.id   AF-A0A971W2M7-F1
#
_cell.length_a   1.000
_cell.length_b   1.000
_cell.length_c   1.000
_cell.angle_alpha   90.00
_cell.angle_beta   90.00
_cell.angle_gamma   90.00
#
_symmetry.space_group_name_H-M   'P 1'
#
loop_
_entity.id
_entity.type
_entity.pdbx_description
1 polymer ?
#
loop_
_entity_poly.entity_id
_entity_poly.type
_entity_poly.pdbx_seq_one_letter_code
_entity_poly.pdbx_strand_id
1 'polypeptide(L)' 'RRAAQMGVCKINIDTDLRLAMTAAIRQYLAENPSVFDPRKYLGPAREAIKKMVAHKIRNVLGCSGKL' A
#
# COMPACT_ATOMS: atom_id res chain seq x y z
N ARG A 1 -1.90 5.58 16.57
CA ARG A 1 -0.58 6.06 17.07
C ARG A 1 -0.30 5.76 18.54
N ARG A 2 -1.32 5.68 19.42
CA ARG A 2 -1.15 5.41 20.86
C ARG A 2 -0.22 4.23 21.19
N ALA A 3 -0.34 3.09 20.50
CA ALA A 3 0.52 1.92 20.71
C ALA A 3 2.02 2.20 20.49
N ALA A 4 2.39 2.99 19.47
CA ALA A 4 3.79 3.36 19.22
C ALA A 4 4.37 4.26 20.32
N GLN A 5 3.53 5.03 21.02
CA GLN A 5 3.93 5.84 22.18
C GLN A 5 4.12 4.99 23.45
N MET A 6 3.58 3.77 23.47
CA MET A 6 3.62 2.85 24.61
C MET A 6 4.74 1.80 24.47
N GLY A 7 5.75 2.04 23.63
CA GLY A 7 6.93 1.18 23.49
C GLY A 7 6.85 0.13 22.37
N VAL A 8 5.82 0.15 21.50
CA VAL A 8 5.77 -0.75 20.34
C VAL A 8 6.72 -0.26 19.25
N CYS A 9 7.81 -1.01 19.03
CA CYS A 9 8.86 -0.66 18.04
C CYS A 9 8.68 -1.33 16.66
N LYS A 10 7.76 -2.29 16.52
CA LYS A 10 7.49 -3.01 15.25
C LYS A 10 6.00 -3.22 15.06
N ILE A 11 5.48 -2.83 13.91
CA ILE A 11 4.06 -2.97 13.56
C ILE A 11 3.96 -3.72 12.24
N ASN A 12 3.25 -4.85 12.24
CA ASN A 12 3.02 -5.67 11.04
C ASN A 12 1.82 -5.13 10.27
N ILE A 13 1.97 -4.95 8.95
CA ILE A 13 0.92 -4.43 8.07
C ILE A 13 0.90 -5.27 6.79
N ASP A 14 -0.14 -6.06 6.60
CA ASP A 14 -0.31 -6.92 5.42
C ASP A 14 -1.67 -6.67 4.75
N THR A 15 -2.76 -6.77 5.51
CA THR A 15 -4.13 -6.60 4.99
C THR A 15 -4.32 -5.30 4.20
N ASP A 16 -3.81 -4.17 4.68
CA ASP A 16 -3.92 -2.88 3.98
C ASP A 16 -3.21 -2.89 2.62
N LEU A 17 -2.08 -3.62 2.52
CA LEU A 17 -1.32 -3.73 1.27
C LEU A 17 -2.08 -4.57 0.26
N ARG A 18 -2.67 -5.68 0.71
CA ARG A 18 -3.52 -6.55 -0.13
C ARG A 18 -4.74 -5.80 -0.62
N LEU A 19 -5.42 -5.06 0.25
CA LEU A 19 -6.59 -4.25 -0.12
C LEU A 19 -6.23 -3.18 -1.16
N ALA A 20 -5.12 -2.45 -0.96
CA ALA A 20 -4.67 -1.43 -1.92
C ALA A 20 -4.34 -2.03 -3.29
N MET A 21 -3.65 -3.17 -3.31
CA MET A 21 -3.31 -3.89 -4.55
C MET A 21 -4.57 -4.39 -5.26
N THR A 22 -5.46 -5.08 -4.55
CA THR A 22 -6.67 -5.64 -5.13
C THR A 22 -7.61 -4.55 -5.65
N ALA A 23 -7.77 -3.44 -4.93
CA ALA A 23 -8.59 -2.31 -5.38
C ALA A 23 -8.04 -1.71 -6.69
N ALA A 24 -6.74 -1.46 -6.77
CA ALA A 24 -6.10 -0.92 -7.96
C ALA A 24 -6.22 -1.85 -9.18
N ILE A 25 -6.04 -3.16 -8.98
CA ILE A 25 -6.20 -4.15 -10.06
C ILE A 25 -7.65 -4.20 -10.54
N ARG A 26 -8.62 -4.26 -9.61
CA ARG A 26 -10.05 -4.31 -9.95
C ARG A 26 -10.48 -3.09 -10.73
N GLN A 27 -10.05 -1.89 -10.29
CA GLN A 27 -10.33 -0.65 -10.99
C GLN A 27 -9.73 -0.66 -12.41
N TYR A 28 -8.46 -1.01 -12.54
CA TYR A 28 -7.78 -1.01 -13.84
C TYR A 28 -8.43 -1.96 -14.85
N LEU A 29 -8.82 -3.16 -14.42
CA LEU A 29 -9.49 -4.14 -15.27
C LEU A 29 -10.93 -3.74 -15.62
N ALA A 30 -11.64 -3.07 -14.71
CA ALA A 30 -12.98 -2.54 -14.99
C ALA A 30 -12.93 -1.42 -16.03
N GLU A 31 -11.92 -0.55 -15.97
CA GLU A 31 -11.72 0.54 -16.93
C GLU A 31 -11.12 0.08 -18.27
N ASN A 32 -10.40 -1.05 -18.29
CA ASN A 32 -9.66 -1.56 -19.45
C ASN A 32 -9.95 -3.05 -19.71
N PRO A 33 -11.18 -3.42 -20.14
CA PRO A 33 -11.61 -4.82 -20.22
C PRO A 33 -10.84 -5.67 -21.25
N SER A 34 -10.17 -5.05 -22.23
CA SER A 34 -9.35 -5.74 -23.23
C SER A 34 -7.92 -6.03 -22.78
N VAL A 35 -7.49 -5.50 -21.63
CA VAL A 35 -6.12 -5.66 -21.15
C VAL A 35 -5.97 -6.97 -20.39
N PHE A 36 -5.06 -7.82 -20.87
CA PHE A 36 -4.70 -9.09 -20.23
C PHE A 36 -3.23 -9.13 -19.75
N ASP A 37 -2.38 -8.21 -20.22
CA ASP A 37 -0.95 -8.19 -19.86
C ASP A 37 -0.78 -7.81 -18.38
N PRO A 38 -0.20 -8.69 -17.55
CA PRO A 38 0.02 -8.44 -16.13
C PRO A 38 0.82 -7.19 -15.83
N ARG A 39 1.76 -6.80 -16.70
CA ARG A 39 2.59 -5.61 -16.47
C ARG A 39 1.75 -4.34 -16.47
N LYS A 40 0.65 -4.33 -17.22
CA LYS A 40 -0.24 -3.16 -17.37
C LYS A 40 -1.09 -2.92 -16.13
N TYR A 41 -1.66 -3.96 -15.52
CA TYR A 41 -2.48 -3.81 -14.31
C TYR A 41 -1.67 -3.94 -13.00
N LEU A 42 -0.54 -4.65 -12.99
CA LEU A 42 0.34 -4.72 -11.81
C LEU A 42 1.19 -3.46 -11.60
N GLY A 43 1.48 -2.69 -12.66
CA GLY A 43 2.17 -1.41 -12.54
C GLY A 43 1.42 -0.44 -11.60
N PRO A 44 0.16 -0.09 -11.89
CA PRO A 44 -0.68 0.73 -11.02
C PRO A 44 -0.85 0.14 -9.61
N ALA A 45 -0.97 -1.19 -9.49
CA ALA A 45 -1.10 -1.86 -8.21
C ALA A 45 0.14 -1.68 -7.32
N ARG A 46 1.35 -1.77 -7.90
CA ARG A 46 2.61 -1.47 -7.19
C ARG A 46 2.69 -0.03 -6.73
N GLU A 47 2.23 0.91 -7.54
CA GLU A 47 2.19 2.33 -7.15
C GLU A 47 1.19 2.58 -6.00
N ALA A 48 0.05 1.89 -5.99
CA ALA A 48 -0.90 1.94 -4.88
C ALA A 48 -0.28 1.41 -3.58
N ILE A 49 0.45 0.28 -3.62
CA ILE A 49 1.19 -0.25 -2.47
C ILE A 49 2.23 0.77 -1.98
N LYS A 50 3.05 1.34 -2.88
CA LYS A 50 4.07 2.34 -2.50
C LYS A 50 3.44 3.54 -1.79
N LYS A 51 2.31 4.06 -2.29
CA LYS A 51 1.55 5.14 -1.64
C LYS A 51 1.06 4.75 -0.25
N MET A 52 0.51 3.54 -0.11
CA MET A 52 0.05 3.01 1.18
C MET A 52 1.20 2.91 2.19
N VAL A 53 2.33 2.32 1.80
CA VAL A 53 3.52 2.18 2.66
C VAL A 53 4.04 3.57 3.07
N ALA A 54 4.18 4.50 2.12
CA ALA A 54 4.62 5.86 2.40
C ALA A 54 3.68 6.61 3.36
N HIS A 55 2.36 6.37 3.26
CA HIS A 55 1.39 6.89 4.21
C HIS A 55 1.59 6.27 5.61
N LYS A 56 1.76 4.96 5.71
CA LYS A 56 1.98 4.27 7.00
C LYS A 56 3.27 4.76 7.68
N ILE A 57 4.37 4.88 6.94
CA ILE A 57 5.65 5.38 7.45
C ILE A 57 5.51 6.80 8.02
N ARG A 58 4.94 7.73 7.24
CA ARG A 58 4.82 9.15 7.64
C ARG A 58 3.77 9.36 8.73
N ASN A 59 2.56 8.86 8.53
CA ASN A 59 1.39 9.27 9.30
C ASN A 59 1.00 8.30 10.40
N VAL A 60 1.42 7.03 10.33
CA VAL A 60 1.08 6.02 11.34
C VAL A 60 2.27 5.73 12.25
N LEU A 61 3.40 5.32 11.67
CA LEU A 61 4.59 4.88 12.39
C LEU A 61 5.47 6.05 12.86
N GLY A 62 5.53 7.14 12.09
CA GLY A 62 6.35 8.31 12.43
C GLY A 62 7.86 8.04 12.32
N CYS A 63 8.26 7.09 11.47
CA CYS A 63 9.65 6.72 11.21
C CYS A 63 10.24 7.37 9.94
N SER A 64 9.49 8.26 9.29
CA SER A 64 9.98 9.01 8.12
C SER A 64 11.21 9.84 8.48
N GLY A 65 12.26 9.75 7.68
CA GLY A 65 13.51 10.51 7.88
C GLY A 65 14.41 9.98 9.00
N LYS A 66 14.13 8.80 9.56
CA LYS A 66 15.00 8.10 10.52
C LYS A 66 15.72 6.97 9.78
N LEU A 67 17.05 7.01 9.78
CA LEU A 67 17.95 6.00 9.20
C LEU A 67 18.34 4.98 10.27
#